data_AF-A0A7I6GV80-F1
#
_entry.id   AF-A0A7I6GV80-F1
#
_cell.length_a   1.000
_cell.length_b   1.000
_cell.length_c   1.000
_cell.angle_alpha   90.00
_cell.angle_beta   90.00
_cell.angle_gamma   90.00
#
_symmetry.space_group_name_H-M   'P 1'
#
loop_
_entity.id
_entity.type
_entity.pdbx_description
1 polymer ?
#
loop_
_entity_poly.entity_id
_entity_poly.type
_entity_poly.pdbx_seq_one_letter_code
_entity_poly.pdbx_strand_id
1 'polypeptide(L)'
;MILRQKDIDLNYQRFLQLGYIRNDYYILNPCKILGFYKIFSKVRYESPLYLPVEGEEFKITEIKLKDQSFIHFIEIDKSKVLYDSLDLKFKGKKFKIISKMIFNYFI
;
A
#
# COMPACT_ATOMS: atom_id res chain seq x y z
N MET A 1 -13.62 -4.70 -6.16
CA MET A 1 -12.88 -4.16 -7.32
C MET A 1 -11.45 -4.68 -7.21
N ILE A 2 -11.11 -5.66 -8.05
CA ILE A 2 -9.79 -6.27 -8.15
C ILE A 2 -9.08 -5.54 -9.30
N LEU A 3 -7.90 -4.96 -9.04
CA LEU A 3 -7.09 -4.33 -10.09
C LEU A 3 -6.46 -5.43 -10.97
N ARG A 4 -6.48 -5.25 -12.30
CA ARG A 4 -5.80 -6.19 -13.22
C ARG A 4 -4.31 -5.83 -13.27
N GLN A 5 -3.43 -6.79 -13.59
CA GLN A 5 -1.97 -6.57 -13.69
C GLN A 5 -1.60 -5.35 -14.57
N LYS A 6 -2.33 -5.14 -15.68
CA LYS A 6 -2.13 -3.95 -16.55
C LYS A 6 -2.41 -2.62 -15.83
N ASP A 7 -3.41 -2.60 -14.95
CA ASP A 7 -3.78 -1.40 -14.18
C ASP A 7 -2.73 -1.11 -13.08
N ILE A 8 -2.09 -2.16 -12.53
CA ILE A 8 -0.99 -2.05 -11.55
C ILE A 8 0.25 -1.43 -12.20
N ASP A 9 0.64 -1.91 -13.38
CA ASP A 9 1.81 -1.41 -14.09
C ASP A 9 1.63 0.04 -14.53
N LEU A 10 0.41 0.41 -14.95
CA LEU A 10 0.08 1.80 -15.32
C LEU A 10 0.14 2.75 -14.11
N ASN A 11 -0.46 2.36 -12.99
CA ASN A 11 -0.43 3.18 -11.77
C ASN A 11 0.98 3.31 -11.21
N TYR A 12 1.78 2.24 -11.24
CA TYR A 12 3.20 2.28 -10.89
C TYR A 12 3.96 3.32 -11.72
N GLN A 13 3.87 3.24 -13.05
CA GLN A 13 4.55 4.21 -13.93
C GLN A 13 4.10 5.65 -13.66
N ARG A 14 2.80 5.86 -13.44
CA ARG A 14 2.25 7.18 -13.12
C ARG A 14 2.77 7.72 -11.80
N PHE A 15 2.78 6.91 -10.74
CA PHE A 15 3.29 7.31 -9.44
C PHE A 15 4.81 7.53 -9.44
N LEU A 16 5.55 6.77 -10.26
CA LEU A 16 6.98 6.96 -10.46
C LEU A 16 7.26 8.32 -11.11
N GLN A 17 6.55 8.67 -12.19
CA GLN A 17 6.67 9.97 -12.86
C GLN A 17 6.30 11.15 -11.95
N LEU A 18 5.32 10.96 -11.07
CA LEU A 18 4.87 11.97 -10.10
C LEU A 18 5.78 12.06 -8.86
N GLY A 19 6.78 11.19 -8.71
CA GLY A 19 7.67 11.15 -7.56
C GLY A 19 6.99 10.68 -6.26
N TYR A 20 5.86 9.97 -6.35
CA TYR A 20 5.17 9.43 -5.19
C TYR A 20 5.79 8.12 -4.70
N ILE A 21 6.55 7.45 -5.57
CA ILE A 21 7.27 6.21 -5.31
C ILE A 21 8.66 6.26 -5.97
N ARG A 22 9.58 5.41 -5.50
CA ARG A 22 10.87 5.12 -6.14
C ARG A 22 10.77 3.96 -7.13
N ASN A 23 11.82 3.80 -7.94
CA ASN A 23 11.98 2.70 -8.89
C ASN A 23 12.11 1.31 -8.25
N ASP A 24 12.34 1.24 -6.93
CA ASP A 24 12.34 0.02 -6.13
C ASP A 24 11.02 -0.19 -5.38
N TYR A 25 9.94 0.46 -5.82
CA TYR A 25 8.59 0.35 -5.27
C TYR A 25 8.41 0.91 -3.86
N TYR A 26 9.39 1.65 -3.34
CA TYR A 26 9.27 2.33 -2.07
C TYR A 26 8.29 3.50 -2.16
N ILE A 27 7.24 3.51 -1.34
CA ILE A 27 6.28 4.62 -1.27
C ILE A 27 6.89 5.81 -0.51
N LEU A 28 7.04 6.93 -1.21
CA LEU A 28 7.52 8.19 -0.66
C LEU A 28 6.38 9.07 -0.12
N ASN A 29 5.24 9.10 -0.82
CA ASN A 29 4.11 9.95 -0.46
C ASN A 29 2.77 9.17 -0.44
N PRO A 30 2.47 8.48 0.67
CA PRO A 30 1.26 7.67 0.77
C PRO A 30 -0.02 8.50 0.65
N CYS A 31 -0.06 9.71 1.21
CA CYS A 31 -1.24 10.57 1.14
C CYS A 31 -1.60 10.97 -0.30
N LYS A 32 -0.60 11.23 -1.16
CA LYS A 32 -0.85 11.54 -2.57
C LYS A 32 -1.35 10.32 -3.35
N ILE A 33 -0.85 9.13 -3.05
CA ILE A 33 -1.34 7.87 -3.63
C ILE A 33 -2.78 7.59 -3.18
N LEU A 34 -3.08 7.79 -1.90
CA LEU A 34 -4.46 7.67 -1.39
C LEU A 34 -5.39 8.69 -2.05
N GLY A 35 -4.98 9.97 -2.13
CA GLY A 35 -5.75 11.02 -2.81
C GLY A 35 -6.06 10.71 -4.28
N PHE A 36 -5.19 10.00 -4.99
CA PHE A 36 -5.45 9.52 -6.36
C PHE A 36 -6.69 8.61 -6.42
N TYR A 37 -6.91 7.81 -5.39
CA TYR A 37 -8.09 6.96 -5.24
C TYR A 37 -9.28 7.68 -4.58
N LYS A 38 -9.26 9.03 -4.54
CA LYS A 38 -10.26 9.89 -3.88
C LYS A 38 -10.45 9.57 -2.41
N ILE A 39 -9.36 9.14 -1.78
CA ILE A 39 -9.31 8.87 -0.36
C ILE A 39 -8.63 10.05 0.32
N PHE A 40 -9.33 10.64 1.29
CA PHE A 40 -8.79 11.67 2.16
C PHE A 40 -8.60 11.07 3.54
N SER A 41 -7.36 11.06 4.02
CA SER A 41 -7.00 10.45 5.30
C SER A 41 -6.09 11.35 6.11
N LYS A 42 -6.14 11.24 7.44
CA LYS A 42 -5.07 11.74 8.32
C LYS A 42 -4.15 10.58 8.65
N VAL A 43 -2.86 10.85 8.58
CA VAL A 43 -1.81 9.91 8.96
C VAL A 43 -1.69 9.89 10.48
N ARG A 44 -1.69 8.71 11.08
CA ARG A 44 -1.31 8.53 12.49
C ARG A 44 -0.36 7.35 12.61
N TYR A 45 0.65 7.49 13.47
CA TYR A 45 1.58 6.41 13.78
C TYR A 45 0.98 5.56 14.90
N GLU A 46 0.47 4.40 14.53
CA GLU A 46 -0.11 3.45 15.47
C GLU A 46 0.94 2.44 15.97
N SER A 47 0.69 1.90 17.16
CA SER A 47 1.52 0.83 17.73
C SER A 47 1.57 -0.40 16.81
N PRO A 48 2.67 -1.18 16.76
CA PRO A 48 2.73 -2.43 16.03
C PRO A 48 1.65 -3.46 16.42
N LEU A 49 1.08 -3.33 17.63
CA LEU A 49 0.01 -4.16 18.17
C LEU A 49 -1.39 -3.67 17.81
N TYR A 50 -1.51 -2.49 17.21
CA TYR A 50 -2.79 -1.91 16.85
C TYR A 50 -3.47 -2.74 15.75
N LEU A 51 -4.76 -2.99 15.94
CA LEU A 51 -5.60 -3.71 15.00
C LEU A 51 -6.47 -2.69 14.25
N PRO A 52 -6.35 -2.58 12.92
CA PRO A 52 -7.16 -1.67 12.14
C PRO A 52 -8.65 -1.92 12.31
N VAL A 53 -9.43 -0.84 12.36
CA VAL A 53 -10.90 -0.93 12.29
C VAL A 53 -11.30 -1.20 10.85
N GLU A 54 -12.00 -2.31 10.65
CA GLU A 54 -12.47 -2.73 9.34
C GLU A 54 -13.54 -1.76 8.81
N GLY A 55 -13.36 -1.28 7.59
CA GLY A 55 -14.20 -0.28 6.91
C GLY A 55 -13.76 1.16 7.14
N GLU A 56 -12.90 1.42 8.13
CA GLU A 56 -12.58 2.77 8.60
C GLU A 56 -11.11 3.14 8.43
N GLU A 57 -10.26 2.18 8.03
CA GLU A 57 -8.82 2.37 7.97
C GLU A 57 -8.11 1.65 6.81
N PHE A 58 -7.02 2.25 6.33
CA PHE A 58 -6.10 1.65 5.35
C PHE A 58 -4.81 1.27 6.03
N LYS A 59 -4.21 0.19 5.53
CA LYS A 59 -2.90 -0.27 5.99
C LYS A 59 -1.89 -0.21 4.86
N ILE A 60 -0.82 0.54 5.08
CA ILE A 60 0.40 0.44 4.26
C ILE A 60 1.33 -0.52 4.97
N THR A 61 1.70 -1.60 4.30
CA THR A 61 2.56 -2.63 4.86
C THR A 61 3.89 -2.57 4.16
N GLU A 62 4.95 -2.34 4.94
CA GLU A 62 6.30 -2.56 4.47
C GLU A 62 6.68 -4.02 4.67
N ILE A 63 7.23 -4.61 3.64
CA ILE A 63 7.64 -6.00 3.61
C ILE A 63 9.07 -6.14 3.14
N LYS A 64 9.71 -7.19 3.64
CA LYS A 64 11.00 -7.65 3.14
C LYS A 64 10.81 -8.98 2.43
N LEU A 65 11.26 -9.03 1.18
CA LEU A 65 11.41 -10.27 0.43
C LEU A 65 12.82 -10.82 0.65
N LYS A 66 12.98 -12.14 0.48
CA LYS A 66 14.22 -12.85 0.81
C LYS A 66 15.45 -12.27 0.07
N ASP A 67 15.25 -11.86 -1.18
CA ASP A 67 16.30 -11.46 -2.11
C ASP A 67 16.07 -10.08 -2.76
N GLN A 68 15.19 -9.24 -2.19
CA GLN A 68 14.88 -7.90 -2.73
C GLN A 68 14.86 -6.84 -1.63
N SER A 69 14.99 -5.58 -2.06
CA SER A 69 14.76 -4.37 -1.25
C SER A 69 13.40 -4.39 -0.56
N PHE A 70 13.20 -3.52 0.42
CA PHE A 70 11.90 -3.32 1.05
C PHE A 70 10.87 -2.85 0.03
N ILE A 71 9.66 -3.39 0.12
CA ILE A 71 8.54 -3.05 -0.77
C ILE A 71 7.37 -2.63 0.07
N HIS A 72 6.61 -1.64 -0.42
CA HIS A 72 5.37 -1.22 0.21
C HIS A 72 4.17 -1.67 -0.63
N PHE A 73 3.12 -2.16 0.04
CA PHE A 73 1.80 -2.31 -0.56
C PHE A 73 0.73 -1.66 0.31
N ILE A 74 -0.36 -1.24 -0.32
CA ILE A 74 -1.50 -0.57 0.31
C ILE A 74 -2.73 -1.49 0.21
N GLU A 75 -3.34 -1.77 1.35
CA GLU A 75 -4.63 -2.45 1.41
C GLU A 75 -5.67 -1.62 2.17
N ILE A 76 -6.91 -1.72 1.70
CA ILE A 76 -8.14 -1.31 2.39
C ILE A 76 -8.76 -2.56 2.95
N ASP A 77 -8.96 -2.57 4.26
CA ASP A 77 -9.60 -3.66 4.97
C ASP A 77 -8.94 -5.01 4.70
N LYS A 78 -9.39 -6.06 5.38
CA LYS A 78 -8.77 -7.39 5.25
C LYS A 78 -8.85 -7.96 3.82
N SER A 79 -9.65 -7.37 2.94
CA SER A 79 -10.06 -7.99 1.66
C SER A 79 -9.69 -7.23 0.38
N LYS A 80 -9.34 -5.94 0.39
CA LYS A 80 -9.16 -5.16 -0.86
C LYS A 80 -7.79 -4.51 -0.97
N VAL A 81 -6.96 -5.03 -1.87
CA VAL A 81 -5.66 -4.42 -2.21
C VAL A 81 -5.88 -3.22 -3.14
N LEU A 82 -5.41 -2.04 -2.71
CA LEU A 82 -5.41 -0.83 -3.53
C LEU A 82 -4.17 -0.72 -4.41
N TYR A 83 -3.05 -1.19 -3.89
CA TYR A 83 -1.78 -1.10 -4.58
C TYR A 83 -0.88 -2.21 -4.08
N ASP A 84 -0.55 -3.14 -4.96
CA ASP A 84 0.46 -4.17 -4.73
C ASP A 84 1.28 -4.25 -6.01
N SER A 85 2.41 -3.57 -6.00
CA SER A 85 3.24 -3.40 -7.20
C SER A 85 3.80 -4.71 -7.73
N LEU A 86 3.90 -5.73 -6.89
CA LEU A 86 4.43 -7.05 -7.24
C LEU A 86 3.37 -8.16 -7.23
N ASP A 87 2.11 -7.80 -6.97
CA ASP A 87 0.98 -8.72 -6.92
C ASP A 87 1.23 -9.90 -5.94
N LEU A 88 1.89 -9.61 -4.82
CA LEU A 88 2.36 -10.57 -3.83
C LEU A 88 1.23 -11.31 -3.13
N LYS A 89 0.13 -10.61 -2.82
CA LYS A 89 -1.03 -11.19 -2.14
C LYS A 89 -1.76 -12.17 -3.06
N PHE A 90 -1.93 -11.81 -4.35
CA PHE A 90 -2.55 -12.69 -5.35
C PHE A 90 -1.68 -13.90 -5.69
N LYS A 91 -0.36 -13.70 -5.80
CA LYS A 91 0.60 -14.77 -6.12
C LYS A 91 0.96 -15.66 -4.92
N GLY A 92 0.37 -15.44 -3.75
CA GLY A 92 0.61 -16.23 -2.54
C GLY A 92 2.08 -16.23 -2.10
N LYS A 93 2.86 -15.19 -2.44
CA LYS A 93 4.28 -15.15 -2.12
C LYS A 93 4.47 -14.98 -0.62
N LYS A 94 5.36 -15.77 -0.03
CA LYS A 94 5.75 -15.60 1.38
C LYS A 94 6.60 -14.35 1.51
N PHE A 95 6.21 -13.45 2.42
CA PHE A 95 6.95 -12.25 2.76
C PHE A 95 6.95 -12.03 4.27
N LYS A 96 7.93 -11.28 4.79
CA LYS A 96 7.95 -10.84 6.18
C LYS A 96 7.47 -9.40 6.25
N ILE A 97 6.48 -9.13 7.09
CA ILE A 97 6.05 -7.76 7.41
C ILE A 97 7.09 -7.13 8.34
N ILE A 98 7.56 -5.93 7.98
CA ILE A 98 8.57 -5.16 8.73
C ILE A 98 7.91 -4.02 9.48
N SER A 99 7.04 -3.27 8.82
CA SER A 99 6.30 -2.18 9.43
C SER A 99 4.89 -2.06 8.86
N LYS A 100 4.03 -1.37 9.61
CA LYS A 100 2.64 -1.08 9.24
C LYS A 100 2.35 0.37 9.57
N MET A 101 1.78 1.11 8.63
CA MET A 101 1.23 2.44 8.85
C MET A 101 -0.28 2.39 8.64
N ILE A 102 -1.02 3.05 9.52
CA ILE A 102 -2.47 3.01 9.54
C ILE A 102 -3.00 4.42 9.35
N PHE A 103 -3.96 4.54 8.43
CA PHE A 103 -4.55 5.80 8.03
C PHE A 103 -6.04 5.70 8.32
N ASN A 104 -6.61 6.72 8.96
CA ASN A 104 -8.04 6.76 9.22
C ASN A 104 -8.75 7.49 8.06
N TYR A 105 -9.84 6.91 7.55
CA TYR A 105 -10.67 7.54 6.53
C TYR A 105 -11.41 8.73 7.12
N PHE A 106 -11.31 9.89 6.47
CA PHE A 106 -12.32 10.93 6.66
C PHE A 106 -13.38 10.74 5.57
N ILE A 107 -14.60 10.39 6.01
CA ILE A 107 -15.80 10.49 5.18
C ILE A 107 -16.19 11.96 5.09
#